data_AF-A0A967LCS5-F1
#
_entry.id   AF-A0A967LCS5-F1
#
_cell.length_a   1.000
_cell.length_b   1.000
_cell.length_c   1.000
_cell.angle_alpha   90.00
_cell.angle_beta   90.00
_cell.angle_gamma   90.00
#
_symmetry.space_group_name_H-M   'P 1'
#
loop_
_entity.id
_entity.type
_entity.pdbx_description
1 polymer ?
#
loop_
_entity_poly.entity_id
_entity_poly.type
_entity_poly.pdbx_seq_one_letter_code
_entity_poly.pdbx_strand_id
1 'polypeptide(L)'
;QAKDGITVTFPEWPEAITCGHDIADALFHARDCLAEAIADRMRRGESFPDFVEPEPGQHLVAVDPEDVLTLADPADGGEHGEGEPSDPK
;
A
#
# COMPACT_ATOMS: atom_id res chain seq x y z
N GLN A 1 19.07 20.01 -11.69
CA GLN A 1 18.83 19.24 -10.46
C GLN A 1 17.62 18.35 -10.72
N ALA A 2 17.82 17.05 -10.92
CA ALA A 2 16.69 16.13 -10.79
C ALA A 2 16.30 16.22 -9.30
N LYS A 3 15.05 16.57 -9.01
CA LYS A 3 14.55 16.39 -7.63
C LYS A 3 14.45 14.88 -7.48
N ASP A 4 15.39 14.28 -6.77
CA ASP A 4 15.24 12.89 -6.32
C ASP A 4 13.90 12.83 -5.57
N GLY A 5 12.97 12.00 -6.03
CA GLY A 5 11.61 11.94 -5.50
C GLY A 5 11.60 11.52 -4.02
N ILE A 6 10.51 11.82 -3.32
CA ILE A 6 10.28 11.37 -1.96
C ILE A 6 9.77 9.94 -2.02
N THR A 7 10.53 9.00 -1.48
CA THR A 7 10.07 7.61 -1.28
C THR A 7 9.28 7.52 0.01
N VAL A 8 8.15 6.81 -0.03
CA VAL A 8 7.28 6.52 1.10
C VAL A 8 7.31 5.02 1.36
N THR A 9 7.49 4.67 2.63
CA THR A 9 7.45 3.30 3.12
C THR A 9 6.58 3.25 4.36
N PHE A 10 5.89 2.14 4.57
CA PHE A 10 5.06 1.92 5.76
C PHE A 10 5.72 0.83 6.61
N PRO A 11 6.18 1.12 7.84
CA PRO A 11 6.83 0.11 8.69
C PRO A 11 5.97 -1.12 8.96
N GLU A 12 4.66 -0.92 9.10
CA GLU A 12 3.66 -1.96 9.37
C GLU A 12 3.24 -2.71 8.10
N TRP A 13 3.44 -2.07 6.94
CA TRP A 13 3.07 -2.56 5.61
C TRP A 13 4.28 -2.51 4.67
N PRO A 14 5.31 -3.33 4.92
CA PRO A 14 6.57 -3.28 4.18
C PRO A 14 6.42 -3.57 2.68
N GLU A 15 5.32 -4.20 2.26
CA GLU A 15 4.93 -4.40 0.86
C GLU A 15 4.46 -3.10 0.17
N ALA A 16 3.95 -2.13 0.91
CA ALA A 16 3.50 -0.85 0.39
C ALA A 16 4.69 0.11 0.28
N ILE A 17 5.13 0.36 -0.96
CA ILE A 17 6.23 1.28 -1.26
C ILE A 17 5.85 2.12 -2.46
N THR A 18 5.92 3.44 -2.32
CA THR A 18 5.60 4.37 -3.40
C THR A 18 6.50 5.60 -3.36
N CYS A 19 6.36 6.50 -4.33
CA CYS A 19 7.13 7.74 -4.38
C CYS A 19 6.35 8.89 -5.03
N GLY A 20 6.78 10.12 -4.76
CA GLY A 20 6.23 11.32 -5.38
C GLY A 20 7.29 12.41 -5.57
N HIS A 21 6.97 13.41 -6.39
CA HIS A 21 7.91 14.50 -6.71
C HIS A 21 8.08 15.52 -5.57
N ASP A 22 7.10 15.61 -4.69
CA ASP A 22 7.08 16.40 -3.47
C ASP A 22 6.21 15.73 -2.39
N ILE A 23 6.09 16.37 -1.22
CA ILE A 23 5.38 15.78 -0.07
C ILE A 23 3.91 15.56 -0.38
N ALA A 24 3.26 16.48 -1.09
CA ALA A 24 1.83 16.36 -1.38
C ALA A 24 1.57 15.23 -2.38
N ASP A 25 2.38 15.15 -3.43
CA ASP A 25 2.35 14.07 -4.43
C ASP A 25 2.65 12.70 -3.79
N ALA A 26 3.68 12.63 -2.95
CA ALA A 26 4.06 11.41 -2.24
C ALA A 26 2.97 10.93 -1.28
N LEU A 27 2.32 11.84 -0.54
CA LEU A 27 1.20 11.51 0.34
C LEU A 27 -0.07 11.14 -0.43
N PHE A 28 -0.27 11.70 -1.63
CA PHE A 28 -1.37 11.30 -2.51
C PHE A 28 -1.18 9.84 -2.95
N HIS A 29 -0.03 9.50 -3.54
CA HIS A 29 0.25 8.11 -3.93
C HIS A 29 0.32 7.14 -2.73
N ALA A 30 0.74 7.62 -1.55
CA ALA A 30 0.79 6.81 -0.33
C ALA A 30 -0.60 6.30 0.08
N ARG A 31 -1.65 7.09 -0.11
CA ARG A 31 -3.03 6.70 0.23
C ARG A 31 -3.49 5.54 -0.63
N ASP A 32 -3.36 5.68 -1.95
CA ASP A 32 -3.78 4.67 -2.91
C ASP A 32 -2.98 3.38 -2.72
N CYS A 33 -1.64 3.50 -2.60
CA CYS A 33 -0.76 2.35 -2.39
C CYS A 33 -1.07 1.59 -1.09
N LEU A 34 -1.37 2.29 0.01
CA LEU A 34 -1.77 1.66 1.26
C LEU A 34 -3.16 1.00 1.14
N ALA A 35 -4.10 1.61 0.42
CA ALA A 35 -5.42 1.04 0.19
C ALA A 35 -5.35 -0.30 -0.54
N GLU A 36 -4.52 -0.38 -1.59
CA GLU A 36 -4.26 -1.62 -2.33
C GLU A 36 -3.66 -2.72 -1.44
N ALA A 37 -2.63 -2.39 -0.64
CA ALA A 37 -2.00 -3.37 0.24
C ALA A 37 -2.98 -3.92 1.30
N ILE A 38 -3.82 -3.06 1.88
CA ILE A 38 -4.88 -3.48 2.81
C ILE A 38 -5.88 -4.40 2.08
N ALA A 39 -6.34 -4.01 0.89
CA ALA A 39 -7.29 -4.79 0.10
C ALA A 39 -6.72 -6.15 -0.33
N ASP A 40 -5.44 -6.21 -0.70
CA ASP A 40 -4.73 -7.46 -1.01
C ASP A 40 -4.74 -8.41 0.19
N ARG A 41 -4.39 -7.93 1.40
CA ARG A 41 -4.46 -8.75 2.61
C ARG A 41 -5.89 -9.20 2.92
N MET A 42 -6.89 -8.34 2.73
CA MET A 42 -8.31 -8.73 2.86
C MET A 42 -8.67 -9.86 1.90
N ARG A 43 -8.29 -9.75 0.62
CA ARG A 43 -8.54 -10.78 -0.41
C ARG A 43 -7.84 -12.09 -0.09
N ARG A 44 -6.61 -12.03 0.45
CA ARG A 44 -5.82 -13.22 0.85
C ARG A 44 -6.24 -13.79 2.22
N GLY A 45 -7.09 -13.09 2.98
CA GLY A 45 -7.48 -13.48 4.33
C GLY A 45 -6.33 -13.40 5.34
N GLU A 46 -5.35 -12.54 5.08
CA GLU A 46 -4.18 -12.34 5.93
C GLU A 46 -4.51 -11.41 7.10
N SER A 47 -3.77 -11.56 8.21
CA SER A 47 -3.94 -10.68 9.36
C SER A 47 -3.38 -9.29 9.09
N PHE A 48 -4.03 -8.28 9.67
CA PHE A 48 -3.51 -6.93 9.71
C PHE A 48 -2.43 -6.77 10.79
N PRO A 49 -1.43 -5.91 10.55
CA PRO A 49 -0.48 -5.55 11.59
C PRO A 49 -1.17 -4.81 12.73
N ASP A 50 -0.60 -4.89 13.92
CA ASP A 50 -1.03 -4.05 15.04
C ASP A 50 -0.74 -2.57 14.73
N PHE A 51 -1.62 -1.69 15.19
CA PHE A 51 -1.38 -0.26 15.10
C PHE A 51 -0.21 0.15 16.01
N VAL A 52 0.68 0.99 15.49
CA VAL A 52 1.78 1.59 16.22
C VAL A 52 1.58 3.11 16.26
N GLU A 53 1.78 3.72 17.43
CA GLU A 53 1.76 5.17 17.58
C GLU A 53 2.88 5.81 16.74
N PRO A 54 2.59 6.83 15.91
CA PRO A 54 3.61 7.43 15.04
C PRO A 54 4.73 8.11 15.85
N GLU A 55 5.97 7.90 15.43
CA GLU A 55 7.14 8.56 15.99
C GLU A 55 7.25 10.03 15.50
N PRO A 56 7.96 10.91 16.25
CA PRO A 56 8.22 12.27 15.80
C PRO A 56 8.89 12.30 14.40
N GLY A 57 8.23 12.94 13.45
CA GLY A 57 8.69 13.04 12.05
C GLY A 57 8.03 12.06 11.10
N GLN A 58 7.19 11.13 11.59
CA GLN A 58 6.32 10.32 10.73
C GLN A 58 5.04 11.06 10.35
N HIS A 59 4.51 10.72 9.17
CA HIS A 59 3.25 11.22 8.66
C HIS A 59 2.19 10.12 8.71
N LEU A 60 1.04 10.41 9.32
CA LEU A 60 -0.12 9.53 9.25
C LEU A 60 -0.78 9.64 7.87
N VAL A 61 -1.02 8.49 7.25
CA VAL A 61 -1.77 8.36 6.00
C VAL A 61 -3.14 7.79 6.33
N ALA A 62 -4.19 8.57 6.07
CA ALA A 62 -5.56 8.13 6.24
C ALA A 62 -6.06 7.55 4.91
N VAL A 63 -6.57 6.32 4.96
CA VAL A 63 -7.22 5.63 3.85
C VAL A 63 -8.72 5.60 4.12
N ASP A 64 -9.52 5.87 3.09
CA ASP A 64 -10.97 5.73 3.20
C ASP A 64 -11.34 4.23 3.22
N PRO A 65 -12.11 3.76 4.20
CA PRO A 65 -12.60 2.38 4.21
C PRO A 65 -13.39 2.01 2.94
N GLU A 66 -14.09 2.94 2.29
CA GLU A 66 -14.84 2.66 1.06
C GLU A 66 -13.90 2.32 -0.12
N ASP A 67 -12.76 3.00 -0.23
CA ASP A 67 -11.75 2.71 -1.25
C ASP A 67 -11.21 1.28 -1.09
N VAL A 68 -10.86 0.91 0.14
CA VAL A 68 -10.36 -0.44 0.47
C VAL A 68 -11.41 -1.50 0.17
N LEU A 69 -12.66 -1.30 0.58
CA LEU A 69 -13.73 -2.25 0.36
C LEU A 69 -14.02 -2.46 -1.12
N THR A 70 -13.90 -1.40 -1.92
CA THR A 70 -14.04 -1.46 -3.38
C THR A 70 -12.91 -2.28 -4.00
N LEU A 71 -11.65 -1.99 -3.64
CA LEU A 71 -10.46 -2.72 -4.12
C LEU A 71 -10.39 -4.18 -3.66
N ALA A 72 -11.04 -4.50 -2.54
CA ALA A 72 -11.11 -5.85 -1.99
C ALA A 72 -12.22 -6.70 -2.63
N ASP A 73 -13.18 -6.08 -3.35
CA ASP A 73 -14.27 -6.81 -3.97
C ASP A 73 -13.75 -7.64 -5.16
N PRO A 74 -13.91 -8.97 -5.16
CA PRO A 74 -13.50 -9.82 -6.28
C PRO A 74 -14.24 -9.50 -7.60
N ALA A 75 -15.37 -8.77 -7.56
CA ALA A 75 -16.07 -8.30 -8.74
C ALA A 75 -15.37 -7.12 -9.45
N ASP A 76 -14.44 -6.43 -8.79
CA ASP A 76 -13.71 -5.27 -9.33
C ASP A 76 -12.54 -5.66 -10.26
N GLY A 77 -12.21 -6.97 -10.35
CA GLY A 77 -11.32 -7.46 -11.41
C GLY A 77 -9.88 -6.91 -11.36
N GLY A 78 -9.37 -6.58 -10.18
CA GLY A 78 -7.97 -6.19 -9.98
C GLY A 78 -7.03 -7.31 -10.42
N GLU A 79 -6.39 -7.11 -11.57
CA GLU A 79 -5.43 -8.01 -12.21
C GLU A 79 -4.08 -8.06 -11.48
N HIS A 80 -4.04 -8.46 -10.22
CA HIS A 80 -2.78 -8.84 -9.58
C HIS A 80 -2.51 -10.32 -9.83
N GLY A 81 -2.18 -10.62 -11.09
CA GLY A 81 -1.52 -11.85 -11.46
C GLY A 81 -0.08 -11.86 -10.93
N GLU A 82 0.12 -12.37 -9.72
CA GLU A 82 1.42 -12.94 -9.34
C GLU A 82 1.32 -14.45 -9.54
N GLY A 83 1.40 -14.84 -10.81
CA GLY A 83 1.81 -16.19 -11.17
C GLY A 83 3.30 -16.36 -10.91
N GLU A 84 3.63 -17.56 -10.41
CA GLU A 84 4.95 -18.18 -10.25
C GLU A 84 5.68 -17.93 -8.91
N PRO A 85 6.44 -18.92 -8.38
CA PRO A 85 7.03 -20.07 -9.10
C PRO A 85 6.89 -21.45 -8.42
N SER A 86 6.98 -22.53 -9.20
CA SER A 86 7.87 -23.67 -8.87
C SER A 86 7.77 -24.80 -9.90
N ASP A 87 8.63 -24.76 -10.91
CA ASP A 87 9.31 -25.95 -11.42
C ASP A 87 10.75 -25.54 -11.76
N PRO A 88 11.78 -26.30 -11.34
CA PRO A 88 11.86 -27.70 -11.74
C PRO A 88 12.37 -28.67 -10.65
N LYS A 89 11.95 -29.94 -10.75
CA LYS A 89 12.80 -31.05 -10.33
C LYS A 89 12.83 -32.15 -11.37
#